data_AF-A0A9W6VUE6-F1
#
_entry.id   AF-A0A9W6VUE6-F1
#
_cell.length_a   1.000
_cell.length_b   1.000
_cell.length_c   1.000
_cell.angle_alpha   90.00
_cell.angle_beta   90.00
_cell.angle_gamma   90.00
#
_symmetry.space_group_name_H-M   'P 1'
#
loop_
_entity.id
_entity.type
_entity.pdbx_description
1 polymer ?
#
loop_
_entity_poly.entity_id
_entity_poly.type
_entity_poly.pdbx_seq_one_letter_code
_entity_poly.pdbx_strand_id
1 'polypeptide(L)'
;MAGHGVRAGERGAARGDRIGCCSGGRVTLNGTPLAEPYLAPDTSETAFGTVAIPPGQMWLMGDNRDSSADSRMGRGPVPASAVIGVAVLK
;
A
#
# COMPACT_ATOMS: atom_id res chain seq x y z
N MET A 1 9.80 -10.57 5.27
CA MET A 1 8.88 -9.67 4.55
C MET A 1 8.23 -8.79 5.59
N ALA A 2 8.83 -7.64 5.90
CA ALA A 2 8.07 -6.55 6.51
C ALA A 2 7.33 -5.87 5.36
N GLY A 3 6.05 -5.59 5.55
CA GLY A 3 5.24 -4.93 4.54
C GLY A 3 4.38 -3.89 5.24
N HIS A 4 4.38 -2.68 4.69
CA HIS A 4 3.57 -1.59 5.20
C HIS A 4 2.23 -1.59 4.46
N GLY A 5 1.15 -1.65 5.23
CA GLY A 5 -0.21 -1.67 4.70
C GLY A 5 -0.83 -0.29 4.70
N VAL A 6 -1.39 0.13 3.57
CA VAL A 6 -2.25 1.31 3.48
C VAL A 6 -3.70 0.85 3.69
N ARG A 7 -4.34 1.31 4.77
CA ARG A 7 -5.72 0.98 5.12
C ARG A 7 -6.66 2.09 4.65
N ALA A 8 -7.83 1.71 4.14
CA ALA A 8 -8.94 2.65 3.99
C ALA A 8 -9.39 3.17 5.37
N GLY A 9 -9.18 4.46 5.65
CA GLY A 9 -9.49 5.06 6.95
C GLY A 9 -10.99 5.08 7.30
N GLU A 10 -11.33 4.82 8.57
CA GLU A 10 -12.71 4.90 9.11
C GLU A 10 -13.18 6.33 9.43
N ARG A 11 -12.37 7.35 9.13
CA ARG A 11 -12.74 8.75 9.39
C ARG A 11 -13.22 9.42 8.10
N GLY A 12 -14.53 9.31 7.87
CA GLY A 12 -15.29 10.32 7.12
C GLY A 12 -15.35 10.21 5.60
N ALA A 13 -15.28 9.02 5.00
CA ALA A 13 -15.37 8.92 3.54
C ALA A 13 -16.41 7.89 3.08
N ALA A 14 -17.52 8.39 2.52
CA ALA A 14 -18.42 7.65 1.64
C ALA A 14 -17.74 7.19 0.32
N ARG A 15 -16.42 7.34 0.22
CA ARG A 15 -15.56 7.07 -0.95
C ARG A 15 -14.26 6.50 -0.39
N GLY A 16 -14.00 5.21 -0.57
CA GLY A 16 -12.76 4.58 -0.08
C GLY A 16 -11.49 5.27 -0.59
N ASP A 17 -10.35 4.97 0.03
CA ASP A 17 -9.06 5.56 -0.31
C ASP A 17 -8.60 5.16 -1.72
N ARG A 18 -7.82 6.02 -2.37
CA ARG A 18 -7.20 5.74 -3.67
C ARG A 18 -5.69 5.66 -3.53
N ILE A 19 -5.12 4.51 -3.90
CA ILE A 19 -3.68 4.31 -3.95
C ILE A 19 -3.21 4.25 -5.41
N GLY A 20 -2.07 4.84 -5.71
CA GLY A 20 -1.56 4.83 -7.08
C GLY A 20 -0.06 5.08 -7.13
N CYS A 21 0.56 4.75 -8.25
CA CYS A 21 1.98 4.96 -8.47
C CYS A 21 2.25 5.43 -9.92
N CYS A 22 3.33 6.14 -10.24
CA CYS A 22 4.34 6.69 -9.35
C CYS A 22 4.56 8.17 -9.69
N SER A 23 4.07 9.09 -8.85
CA SER A 23 4.35 10.51 -9.04
C SER A 23 5.78 10.77 -8.58
N GLY A 24 6.72 10.88 -9.53
CA GLY A 24 8.16 11.01 -9.23
C GLY A 24 8.73 9.80 -8.49
N GLY A 25 8.31 8.59 -8.86
CA GLY A 25 8.81 7.34 -8.26
C GLY A 25 8.21 6.98 -6.89
N ARG A 26 7.18 7.71 -6.43
CA ARG A 26 6.55 7.48 -5.13
C ARG A 26 5.12 6.99 -5.25
N VAL A 27 4.73 6.13 -4.31
CA VAL A 27 3.33 5.76 -4.10
C VAL A 27 2.56 6.98 -3.57
N THR A 28 1.32 7.11 -4.00
CA THR A 28 0.41 8.19 -3.61
C THR A 28 -0.82 7.62 -2.92
N LEU A 29 -1.29 8.32 -1.89
CA LEU A 29 -2.58 8.10 -1.24
C LEU A 29 -3.45 9.32 -1.46
N ASN A 30 -4.60 9.13 -2.11
CA ASN A 30 -5.50 10.19 -2.52
C ASN A 30 -4.78 11.33 -3.27
N GLY A 31 -3.80 10.97 -4.11
CA GLY A 31 -2.96 11.91 -4.87
C GLY A 31 -1.81 12.54 -4.08
N THR A 32 -1.72 12.32 -2.76
CA THR A 32 -0.62 12.81 -1.93
C THR A 32 0.51 11.79 -1.90
N PRO A 33 1.75 12.15 -2.30
CA PRO A 33 2.90 11.24 -2.20
C PRO A 33 3.16 10.78 -0.76
N LEU A 34 3.42 9.50 -0.57
CA LEU A 34 3.79 8.93 0.73
C LEU A 34 5.29 9.04 0.96
N ALA A 35 5.68 9.34 2.20
CA ALA A 35 7.05 9.18 2.65
C ALA A 35 7.25 7.73 3.09
N GLU A 36 8.23 7.04 2.50
CA GLU A 36 8.52 5.63 2.76
C GLU A 36 9.95 5.45 3.30
N PRO A 37 10.27 5.98 4.51
CA PRO A 37 11.63 5.96 5.05
C PRO A 37 12.14 4.56 5.41
N TYR A 38 11.26 3.55 5.41
CA TYR A 38 11.58 2.16 5.64
C TYR A 38 12.12 1.45 4.40
N LEU A 39 12.03 2.07 3.21
CA LEU A 39 12.58 1.50 1.98
C LEU A 39 14.09 1.71 1.91
N ALA A 40 14.78 0.73 1.31
CA ALA A 40 16.19 0.90 0.99
C ALA A 40 16.36 2.03 -0.06
N PRO A 41 17.47 2.79 -0.04
CA PRO A 41 17.67 3.94 -0.93
C PRO A 41 17.49 3.66 -2.42
N ASP A 42 17.87 2.47 -2.86
CA ASP A 42 17.82 2.05 -4.27
C ASP A 42 16.57 1.22 -4.60
N THR A 43 15.55 1.27 -3.75
CA THR A 43 14.29 0.58 -4.01
C THR A 43 13.61 1.18 -5.23
N SER A 44 13.39 0.36 -6.25
CA SER A 44 12.62 0.73 -7.43
C SER A 44 11.15 0.41 -7.22
N GLU A 45 10.28 1.30 -7.68
CA GLU A 45 8.84 1.03 -7.73
C GLU A 45 8.43 0.42 -9.06
N THR A 46 7.53 -0.56 -8.98
CA THR A 46 6.79 -1.03 -10.15
C THR A 46 5.56 -0.14 -10.33
N ALA A 47 5.46 0.55 -11.45
CA ALA A 47 4.33 1.42 -11.73
C ALA A 47 3.00 0.64 -11.79
N PHE A 48 1.97 1.20 -11.17
CA PHE A 48 0.60 0.68 -11.22
C PHE A 48 -0.41 1.83 -11.24
N GLY A 49 -1.54 1.62 -11.91
CA GLY A 49 -2.59 2.64 -12.02
C GLY A 49 -3.20 3.01 -10.67
N THR A 50 -4.05 4.05 -10.67
CA THR A 50 -4.81 4.39 -9.45
C THR A 50 -5.87 3.33 -9.18
N VAL A 51 -5.82 2.74 -7.99
CA VAL A 51 -6.74 1.71 -7.49
C VAL A 51 -7.54 2.28 -6.32
N ALA A 52 -8.85 2.07 -6.33
CA ALA A 52 -9.70 2.35 -5.17
C ALA A 52 -9.62 1.18 -4.18
N ILE A 53 -9.39 1.48 -2.91
CA ILE A 53 -9.42 0.54 -1.79
C ILE A 53 -10.83 0.61 -1.19
N PRO A 54 -11.63 -0.47 -1.31
CA PRO A 54 -12.96 -0.49 -0.70
C PRO A 54 -12.89 -0.33 0.83
N PRO A 55 -13.94 0.21 1.47
CA PRO A 55 -14.04 0.21 2.93
C PRO A 55 -13.82 -1.20 3.51
N GLY A 56 -13.08 -1.28 4.62
CA GLY A 56 -12.75 -2.56 5.25
C GLY A 56 -11.68 -3.38 4.53
N GLN A 57 -11.05 -2.85 3.48
CA GLN A 57 -9.90 -3.46 2.82
C GLN A 57 -8.62 -2.63 2.97
N MET A 58 -7.50 -3.26 2.63
CA MET A 58 -6.14 -2.72 2.75
C MET A 58 -5.37 -3.01 1.46
N TRP A 59 -4.53 -2.08 1.06
CA TRP A 59 -3.51 -2.32 0.03
C TRP A 59 -2.20 -2.64 0.72
N LEU A 60 -1.62 -3.81 0.44
CA LEU A 60 -0.40 -4.27 1.10
C LEU A 60 0.74 -4.32 0.09
N MET A 61 1.90 -3.81 0.48
CA MET A 61 3.13 -3.88 -0.30
C MET A 61 4.28 -4.34 0.59
N GLY A 62 5.12 -5.23 0.07
CA GLY A 62 6.35 -5.62 0.76
C GLY A 62 7.43 -4.55 0.60
N ASP A 63 8.31 -4.42 1.58
CA ASP A 63 9.40 -3.44 1.53
C ASP A 63 10.47 -3.82 0.50
N ASN A 64 10.66 -5.12 0.23
CA ASN A 64 11.47 -5.60 -0.89
C ASN A 64 10.62 -5.60 -2.18
N ARG A 65 10.46 -4.40 -2.77
CA ARG A 65 9.48 -4.12 -3.83
C ARG A 65 9.63 -5.04 -5.04
N ASP A 66 10.85 -5.34 -5.46
CA ASP A 66 11.14 -6.13 -6.66
C ASP A 66 10.87 -7.63 -6.48
N SER A 67 10.85 -8.12 -5.23
CA SER A 67 10.68 -9.55 -4.93
C SER A 67 9.38 -9.87 -4.19
N SER A 68 8.47 -8.91 -4.10
CA SER A 68 7.24 -9.06 -3.32
C SER A 68 6.03 -9.41 -4.19
N ALA A 69 5.42 -10.57 -3.94
CA ALA A 69 4.17 -10.98 -4.56
C ALA A 69 2.97 -10.42 -3.79
N ASP A 70 2.71 -9.13 -3.93
CA ASP A 70 1.73 -8.37 -3.14
C ASP A 70 0.56 -7.82 -3.97
N SER A 71 -0.19 -6.85 -3.42
CA SER A 71 -1.40 -6.30 -4.05
C SER A 71 -1.18 -5.80 -5.48
N ARG A 72 0.02 -5.30 -5.80
CA ARG A 72 0.40 -4.78 -7.12
C ARG A 72 0.38 -5.85 -8.20
N MET A 73 0.63 -7.11 -7.85
CA MET A 73 0.76 -8.25 -8.78
C MET A 73 -0.60 -8.88 -9.13
N GLY A 74 -1.66 -8.06 -9.24
CA GLY A 74 -3.02 -8.53 -9.54
C GLY A 74 -3.76 -9.18 -8.37
N ARG A 75 -3.16 -9.25 -7.16
CA ARG A 75 -3.84 -9.75 -5.95
C ARG A 75 -4.90 -8.78 -5.43
N GLY A 76 -4.71 -7.48 -5.66
CA GLY A 76 -5.66 -6.45 -5.25
C GLY A 76 -5.68 -6.19 -3.74
N PRO A 77 -6.66 -5.42 -3.26
CA PRO A 77 -6.79 -5.11 -1.84
C PRO A 77 -7.26 -6.34 -1.04
N VAL A 78 -6.81 -6.40 0.21
CA VAL A 78 -7.01 -7.51 1.15
C VAL A 78 -7.98 -7.10 2.24
N PRO A 79 -8.96 -7.92 2.64
CA PRO A 79 -9.84 -7.61 3.76
C PRO A 79 -9.06 -7.36 5.05
N ALA A 80 -9.35 -6.27 5.74
CA ALA A 80 -8.74 -5.98 7.04
C ALA A 80 -9.04 -7.08 8.08
N SER A 81 -10.17 -7.77 7.94
CA SER A 81 -10.53 -8.93 8.77
C SER A 81 -9.63 -10.15 8.57
N ALA A 82 -8.85 -10.22 7.48
CA ALA A 82 -7.87 -11.28 7.25
C ALA A 82 -6.54 -11.02 8.00
N VAL A 83 -6.39 -9.86 8.63
CA VAL A 83 -5.20 -9.54 9.43
C VAL A 83 -5.29 -10.22 10.78
N ILE A 84 -4.37 -11.16 11.04
CA ILE A 84 -4.29 -11.92 12.30
C ILE A 84 -3.36 -11.27 13.35
N GLY A 85 -2.58 -10.27 12.97
CA GLY A 85 -1.63 -9.60 13.87
C GLY A 85 -0.81 -8.51 13.17
N VAL A 86 -0.12 -7.70 13.98
CA VAL A 86 0.78 -6.64 13.53
C VAL A 86 2.20 -6.97 13.95
N ALA A 87 3.14 -6.96 13.00
CA ALA A 87 4.55 -7.14 13.31
C ALA A 87 5.13 -5.84 13.91
N VAL A 88 5.81 -5.96 15.05
CA VAL A 88 6.51 -4.85 15.69
C VAL A 88 8.01 -5.03 15.46
N LEU A 89 8.58 -4.14 14.66
CA LEU A 89 10.02 -4.09 14.39
C LEU A 89 10.69 -3.29 15.52
N LYS A 90 11.88 -3.75 15.94
CA LYS A 90 12.70 -3.07 16.95
C LYS A 90 13.66 -2.08 16.28
#